data_AF-A0A0N1EYW7-F1
#
_entry.id   AF-A0A0N1EYW7-F1
#
_cell.length_a   1.000
_cell.length_b   1.000
_cell.length_c   1.000
_cell.angle_alpha   90.00
_cell.angle_beta   90.00
_cell.angle_gamma   90.00
#
_symmetry.space_group_name_H-M   'P 1'
#
loop_
_entity.id
_entity.type
_entity.pdbx_description
1 polymer ?
#
loop_
_entity_poly.entity_id
_entity_poly.type
_entity_poly.pdbx_seq_one_letter_code
_entity_poly.pdbx_strand_id
1 'polypeptide(L)'
;MDIWYLRRRLGVTQFKSTRLKRYLSLLISEKSFPPPLPAMVGHVLRNDVTVTSQWIRNSVEAWLDNFLPPENAAQADQTAMRAAALDMDANAGNLRLIRGGKVA
;
A
#
# COMPACT_ATOMS: atom_id res chain seq x y z
N MET A 1 -0.45 -5.77 -4.05
CA MET A 1 0.04 -5.74 -5.45
C MET A 1 1.56 -5.63 -5.42
N ASP A 2 2.30 -6.37 -6.24
CA ASP A 2 3.76 -6.44 -6.15
C ASP A 2 4.48 -5.48 -7.12
N ILE A 3 5.78 -5.28 -6.90
CA ILE A 3 6.60 -4.41 -7.73
C ILE A 3 6.72 -4.92 -9.19
N TRP A 4 6.62 -6.24 -9.41
CA TRP A 4 6.74 -6.84 -10.74
C TRP A 4 5.49 -6.65 -11.58
N TYR A 5 4.32 -6.64 -10.96
CA TYR A 5 3.08 -6.22 -11.60
C TYR A 5 3.15 -4.75 -12.00
N LEU A 6 3.60 -3.86 -11.10
CA LEU A 6 3.83 -2.44 -11.41
C LEU A 6 4.78 -2.26 -12.59
N ARG A 7 5.89 -3.00 -12.62
CA ARG A 7 6.87 -2.96 -13.72
C ARG A 7 6.22 -3.22 -15.08
N ARG A 8 5.33 -4.23 -15.14
CA ARG A 8 4.61 -4.58 -16.37
C ARG A 8 3.56 -3.54 -16.71
N ARG A 9 2.79 -3.09 -15.71
CA ARG A 9 1.67 -2.16 -15.90
C ARG A 9 2.12 -0.76 -16.32
N LEU A 10 3.27 -0.30 -15.83
CA LEU A 10 3.89 0.98 -16.19
C LEU A 10 4.70 0.91 -17.51
N GLY A 11 4.77 -0.24 -18.18
CA GLY A 11 5.51 -0.41 -19.43
C GLY A 11 7.05 -0.36 -19.30
N VAL A 12 7.59 -0.36 -18.07
CA VAL A 12 9.03 -0.23 -17.79
C VAL A 12 9.73 -1.58 -17.59
N THR A 13 9.37 -2.58 -18.40
CA THR A 13 9.85 -3.97 -18.28
C THR A 13 11.37 -4.09 -18.38
N GLN A 14 12.01 -3.17 -19.10
CA GLN A 14 13.46 -3.06 -19.28
C GLN A 14 14.21 -2.52 -18.05
N PHE A 15 13.52 -2.00 -17.04
CA PHE A 15 14.18 -1.46 -15.85
C PHE A 15 14.68 -2.58 -14.93
N LYS A 16 15.97 -2.53 -14.61
CA LYS A 16 16.56 -3.33 -13.53
C LYS A 16 15.99 -2.89 -12.18
N SER A 17 15.97 -3.80 -11.19
CA SER A 17 15.33 -3.57 -9.88
C SER A 17 15.78 -2.28 -9.18
N THR A 18 17.05 -1.90 -9.28
CA THR A 18 17.56 -0.63 -8.71
C THR A 18 16.96 0.60 -9.40
N ARG A 19 16.86 0.58 -10.73
CA ARG A 19 16.26 1.68 -11.50
C ARG A 19 14.76 1.77 -11.27
N LEU A 20 14.08 0.62 -11.16
CA LEU A 20 12.65 0.55 -10.86
C LEU A 20 12.32 1.13 -9.48
N LYS A 21 13.12 0.80 -8.46
CA LYS A 21 12.96 1.38 -7.11
C LYS A 21 13.06 2.90 -7.13
N ARG A 22 14.12 3.46 -7.75
CA ARG A 22 14.29 4.91 -7.88
C ARG A 22 13.14 5.56 -8.66
N TYR A 23 12.72 4.94 -9.75
CA TYR A 23 11.62 5.44 -10.56
C TYR A 23 10.31 5.52 -9.77
N LEU A 24 9.97 4.48 -9.02
CA LEU A 24 8.81 4.47 -8.14
C LEU A 24 8.93 5.50 -7.01
N SER A 25 10.11 5.63 -6.39
CA SER A 25 10.35 6.69 -5.39
C SER A 25 10.12 8.09 -5.95
N LEU A 26 10.56 8.36 -7.18
CA LEU A 26 10.31 9.63 -7.87
C LEU A 26 8.84 9.84 -8.18
N LEU A 27 8.12 8.80 -8.62
CA LEU A 27 6.68 8.88 -8.85
C LEU A 27 5.92 9.21 -7.55
N ILE A 28 6.35 8.65 -6.41
CA ILE A 28 5.75 8.96 -5.11
C ILE A 28 6.01 10.42 -4.73
N SER A 29 7.24 10.92 -4.92
CA SER A 29 7.59 12.29 -4.53
C SER A 29 7.04 13.37 -5.48
N GLU A 30 7.01 13.11 -6.79
CA GLU A 30 6.73 14.15 -7.79
C GLU A 30 5.35 14.03 -8.45
N LYS A 31 4.71 12.85 -8.41
CA LYS A 31 3.48 12.56 -9.16
C LYS A 31 2.37 11.97 -8.29
N SER A 32 2.47 12.14 -6.97
CA SER A 32 1.49 11.67 -5.99
C SER A 32 1.14 10.18 -6.15
N PHE A 33 2.10 9.37 -6.58
CA PHE A 33 1.89 7.94 -6.70
C PHE A 33 1.70 7.32 -5.30
N PRO A 34 0.79 6.35 -5.14
CA PRO A 34 0.53 5.74 -3.83
C PRO A 34 1.80 5.16 -3.20
N PRO A 35 2.06 5.43 -1.90
CA PRO A 35 3.19 4.84 -1.21
C PRO A 35 2.99 3.32 -1.04
N PRO A 36 4.08 2.55 -0.90
CA PRO A 36 3.97 1.14 -0.56
C PRO A 36 3.40 0.96 0.85
N LEU A 37 2.81 -0.20 1.08
CA LEU A 37 2.48 -0.68 2.41
C LEU A 37 3.75 -0.81 3.24
N PRO A 38 3.69 -0.44 4.54
CA PRO A 38 4.79 -0.63 5.45
C PRO A 38 5.20 -2.10 5.47
N ALA A 39 6.47 -2.37 5.20
CA ALA A 39 7.02 -3.72 5.24
C ALA A 39 8.03 -3.82 6.38
N MET A 40 7.94 -4.89 7.14
CA MET A 40 8.91 -5.19 8.19
C MET A 40 10.18 -5.75 7.53
N VAL A 41 11.28 -5.01 7.62
CA VAL A 41 12.59 -5.42 7.10
C VAL A 41 13.52 -5.61 8.29
N GLY A 42 13.77 -6.88 8.65
CA GLY A 42 14.40 -7.21 9.92
C GLY A 42 13.48 -6.88 11.09
N HIS A 43 13.93 -5.99 11.99
CA HIS A 43 13.17 -5.52 13.16
C HIS A 43 12.63 -4.08 13.00
N VAL A 44 12.70 -3.50 11.81
CA VAL A 44 12.29 -2.12 11.56
C VAL A 44 11.18 -2.09 10.53
N LEU A 45 10.10 -1.36 10.86
CA LEU A 45 9.04 -1.06 9.91
C LEU A 45 9.56 0.00 8.93
N ARG A 46 9.61 -0.33 7.64
CA ARG A 46 10.08 0.58 6.60
C ARG A 46 8.96 0.91 5.62
N ASN A 47 8.90 2.20 5.26
CA ASN A 47 7.99 2.73 4.24
C ASN A 47 8.70 2.95 2.90
N ASP A 48 9.97 2.54 2.79
CA ASP A 48 10.75 2.68 1.57
C ASP A 48 10.30 1.71 0.47
N VAL A 49 10.57 2.08 -0.78
CA VAL A 49 10.35 1.21 -1.93
C VAL A 49 11.43 0.13 -1.99
N THR A 50 11.04 -1.10 -1.69
CA THR A 50 11.87 -2.30 -1.77
C THR A 50 11.35 -3.26 -2.84
N VAL A 51 12.12 -4.31 -3.14
CA VAL A 51 11.71 -5.33 -4.14
C VAL A 51 10.54 -6.18 -3.62
N THR A 52 10.41 -6.29 -2.29
CA THR A 52 9.34 -7.03 -1.61
C THR A 52 8.19 -6.13 -1.17
N SER A 53 8.25 -4.83 -1.46
CA SER A 53 7.18 -3.89 -1.14
C SER A 53 5.90 -4.25 -1.88
N GLN A 54 4.78 -4.02 -1.21
CA GLN A 54 3.46 -4.24 -1.76
C GLN A 54 2.67 -2.94 -1.77
N TRP A 55 1.77 -2.79 -2.72
CA TRP A 55 0.85 -1.65 -2.83
C TRP A 55 -0.59 -2.11 -2.74
N ILE A 56 -1.45 -1.21 -2.26
CA ILE A 56 -2.90 -1.38 -2.32
C ILE A 56 -3.30 -1.32 -3.79
N ARG A 57 -3.92 -2.41 -4.27
CA ARG A 57 -4.29 -2.57 -5.69
C ARG A 57 -5.19 -1.41 -6.14
N ASN A 58 -6.26 -1.15 -5.39
CA ASN A 58 -7.27 -0.15 -5.73
C ASN A 58 -6.67 1.26 -5.86
N SER A 59 -5.76 1.65 -4.97
CA SER A 59 -5.11 2.97 -5.01
C SER A 59 -4.25 3.13 -6.26
N VAL A 60 -3.52 2.07 -6.64
CA VAL A 60 -2.69 2.13 -7.85
C VAL A 60 -3.53 2.10 -9.11
N GLU A 61 -4.55 1.24 -9.18
CA GLU A 61 -5.46 1.19 -10.32
C GLU A 61 -6.18 2.52 -10.52
N ALA A 62 -6.67 3.15 -9.45
CA ALA A 62 -7.26 4.49 -9.51
C ALA A 62 -6.28 5.56 -10.05
N TRP A 63 -5.01 5.52 -9.62
CA TRP A 63 -3.96 6.43 -10.13
C TRP A 63 -3.65 6.17 -11.61
N LEU A 64 -3.61 4.89 -12.04
CA LEU A 64 -3.33 4.51 -13.42
C LEU A 64 -4.49 4.81 -14.38
N ASP A 65 -5.72 4.67 -13.93
CA ASP A 65 -6.93 4.86 -14.72
C ASP A 65 -7.36 6.35 -14.81
N ASN A 66 -6.47 7.29 -14.44
CA ASN A 66 -6.65 8.74 -14.61
C ASN A 66 -7.84 9.35 -13.82
N PHE A 67 -8.16 8.83 -12.64
CA PHE A 67 -8.87 9.59 -11.62
C PHE A 67 -7.79 10.17 -10.67
N LEU A 68 -7.31 11.42 -10.80
CA LEU A 68 -8.14 12.62 -10.62
C LEU A 68 -7.43 13.97 -10.85
N PRO A 69 -8.12 15.01 -11.41
CA PRO A 69 -7.89 16.41 -11.01
C PRO A 69 -8.08 16.57 -9.49
N PRO A 70 -7.38 17.51 -8.82
CA PRO A 70 -7.06 17.52 -7.38
C PRO A 70 -8.21 17.42 -6.35
N GLU A 71 -9.46 17.31 -6.77
CA GLU A 71 -10.65 17.44 -5.93
C GLU A 71 -11.05 16.14 -5.19
N ASN A 72 -10.69 14.95 -5.70
CA ASN A 72 -11.15 13.68 -5.08
C ASN A 72 -10.04 12.83 -4.44
N ALA A 73 -8.81 13.34 -4.29
CA ALA A 73 -7.78 12.65 -3.48
C ALA A 73 -8.28 12.44 -2.03
N ALA A 74 -9.06 13.38 -1.50
CA ALA A 74 -9.71 13.26 -0.20
C ALA A 74 -10.76 12.12 -0.12
N GLN A 75 -11.41 11.76 -1.23
CA GLN A 75 -12.37 10.66 -1.27
C GLN A 75 -11.67 9.29 -1.33
N ALA A 76 -10.50 9.21 -1.98
CA ALA A 76 -9.68 8.01 -2.00
C ALA A 76 -9.15 7.67 -0.58
N ASP A 77 -8.72 8.68 0.18
CA ASP A 77 -8.31 8.49 1.58
C ASP A 77 -9.48 8.03 2.46
N GLN A 78 -10.68 8.62 2.31
CA GLN A 78 -11.86 8.20 3.06
C GLN A 78 -12.32 6.77 2.73
N THR A 79 -12.19 6.34 1.48
CA THR A 79 -12.53 4.97 1.06
C THR A 79 -11.48 3.96 1.53
N ALA A 80 -10.19 4.30 1.51
CA ALA A 80 -9.13 3.49 2.09
C ALA A 80 -9.30 3.32 3.61
N MET A 81 -9.65 4.40 4.33
CA MET A 81 -9.95 4.32 5.76
C MET A 81 -11.17 3.42 6.06
N ARG A 82 -12.24 3.51 5.26
CA ARG A 82 -13.40 2.63 5.43
C ARG A 82 -13.09 1.17 5.13
N ALA A 83 -12.31 0.89 4.08
CA ALA A 83 -11.90 -0.48 3.76
C ALA A 83 -11.05 -1.08 4.89
N ALA A 84 -10.09 -0.31 5.42
CA ALA A 84 -9.28 -0.74 6.56
C ALA A 84 -10.13 -0.98 7.82
N ALA A 85 -11.14 -0.13 8.08
CA ALA A 85 -12.06 -0.31 9.21
C ALA A 85 -12.89 -1.60 9.08
N LEU A 86 -13.38 -1.90 7.87
CA LEU A 86 -14.13 -3.13 7.60
C LEU A 86 -13.26 -4.38 7.75
N ASP A 87 -12.00 -4.33 7.30
CA ASP A 87 -11.05 -5.44 7.47
C ASP A 87 -10.65 -5.63 8.94
N MET A 88 -10.51 -4.53 9.70
CA MET A 88 -10.25 -4.58 11.14
C MET A 88 -11.44 -5.17 11.91
N ASP A 89 -12.67 -4.80 11.54
CA ASP A 89 -13.89 -5.32 12.17
C ASP A 89 -14.11 -6.81 11.85
N ALA A 90 -13.88 -7.21 10.59
CA ALA A 90 -13.92 -8.61 10.18
C ALA A 90 -12.88 -9.47 10.93
N ASN A 91 -11.69 -8.92 11.17
CA ASN A 91 -10.67 -9.59 11.98
C ASN A 91 -11.01 -9.58 13.48
N ALA A 92 -11.69 -8.54 13.99
CA ALA A 92 -12.14 -8.49 15.38
C ALA A 92 -13.15 -9.59 15.71
N GLY A 93 -13.99 -9.99 14.75
CA GLY A 93 -14.89 -11.14 14.88
C GLY A 93 -14.17 -12.50 15.07
N ASN A 94 -12.91 -12.59 14.65
CA ASN A 94 -12.07 -13.78 14.81
C ASN A 94 -11.16 -13.72 16.05
N LEU A 95 -11.21 -12.64 16.84
CA LEU A 95 -10.48 -12.57 18.09
C LEU A 95 -11.19 -13.41 19.15
N ARG A 96 -10.58 -14.54 19.48
CA ARG A 96 -10.99 -15.34 20.64
C ARG A 96 -10.71 -14.50 21.89
N LEU A 97 -11.78 -14.05 22.56
CA LEU A 97 -11.71 -13.34 23.83
C LEU A 97 -10.94 -14.20 24.85
N ILE A 98 -9.66 -13.88 25.07
CA ILE A 98 -8.91 -14.45 26.18
C ILE A 98 -9.41 -13.70 27.42
N ARG A 99 -10.47 -14.24 28.01
CA ARG A 99 -11.01 -13.79 29.31
C ARG A 99 -9.86 -13.82 30.31
N GLY A 100 -9.36 -12.65 30.68
CA GLY A 100 -8.36 -12.50 31.73
C GLY A 100 -8.87 -13.14 33.01
N GLY A 101 -8.40 -14.36 33.28
CA GLY A 101 -8.63 -15.07 34.53
C GLY A 101 -7.84 -14.37 35.62
N LYS A 102 -8.56 -13.88 36.62
CA LYS A 102 -8.04 -13.38 37.89
C LYS A 102 -7.12 -14.44 38.50
N VAL A 103 -5.82 -14.19 38.53
CA VAL A 103 -4.90 -14.93 39.40
C VAL A 103 -5.08 -14.33 40.79
N ALA A 104 -5.70 -15.12 41.67
CA ALA A 104 -5.79 -14.84 43.09
C ALA A 104 -4.43 -15.05 43.76
#